data_AF-A0A0F9CSS5-F1
#
_entry.id   AF-A0A0F9CSS5-F1
#
_cell.length_a   1.000
_cell.length_b   1.000
_cell.length_c   1.000
_cell.angle_alpha   90.00
_cell.angle_beta   90.00
_cell.angle_gamma   90.00
#
_symmetry.space_group_name_H-M   'P 1'
#
loop_
_entity.id
_entity.type
_entity.pdbx_description
1 polymer ?
#
loop_
_entity_poly.entity_id
_entity_poly.type
_entity_poly.pdbx_seq_one_letter_code
_entity_poly.pdbx_strand_id
1 'polypeptide(L)'
;MVETLEDFEAKLASIDKEGESLTADEERILAIEYYNCSISFLRFLGYCKLEEPPDPLKPGSGGVIRLELWPHILEIVKALLSEKLIIILKSRQIGASWLMSAYDLW
;
A
#
# COMPACT_ATOMS: atom_id res chain seq x y z
N MET A 1 16.88 13.12 -5.03
CA MET A 1 17.99 12.18 -5.27
C MET A 1 18.43 11.69 -3.90
N VAL A 2 18.25 10.41 -3.60
CA VAL A 2 18.83 9.80 -2.39
C VAL A 2 20.23 9.40 -2.82
N GLU A 3 21.26 10.08 -2.33
CA GLU A 3 22.62 9.91 -2.85
C GLU A 3 23.41 8.80 -2.13
N THR A 4 22.98 8.38 -0.93
CA THR A 4 23.57 7.24 -0.21
C THR A 4 22.53 6.42 0.57
N LEU A 5 22.88 5.16 0.93
CA LEU A 5 22.04 4.29 1.77
C LEU A 5 21.81 4.91 3.17
N GLU A 6 22.82 5.60 3.68
CA GLU A 6 22.79 6.29 4.98
C GLU A 6 21.79 7.45 4.98
N ASP A 7 21.68 8.20 3.88
CA ASP A 7 20.67 9.24 3.72
C ASP A 7 19.24 8.67 3.71
N PHE A 8 19.06 7.47 3.16
CA PHE A 8 17.77 6.78 3.15
C PHE A 8 17.37 6.33 4.55
N GLU A 9 18.28 5.71 5.28
CA GLU A 9 18.07 5.25 6.66
C GLU A 9 17.82 6.41 7.61
N ALA A 10 18.57 7.51 7.49
CA ALA A 10 18.35 8.72 8.28
C ALA A 10 16.97 9.34 8.03
N LYS A 11 16.48 9.29 6.78
CA LYS A 11 15.15 9.77 6.42
C LYS A 11 14.04 8.86 6.96
N LEU A 12 14.22 7.54 6.92
CA LEU A 12 13.31 6.58 7.56
C LEU A 12 13.21 6.81 9.07
N ALA A 13 14.35 6.98 9.76
CA ALA A 13 14.39 7.24 11.20
C ALA A 13 13.76 8.58 11.60
N SER A 14 13.55 9.51 10.66
CA SER A 14 12.86 10.78 10.90
C SER A 14 11.34 10.68 10.81
N ILE A 15 10.81 9.65 10.14
CA ILE A 15 9.36 9.42 9.98
C ILE A 15 8.74 8.89 11.29
N ASP A 16 9.51 8.17 12.10
CA ASP A 16 9.05 7.57 13.37
C ASP A 16 8.97 8.55 14.56
N LYS A 17 9.35 9.83 14.39
CA LYS A 17 9.60 10.72 15.54
C LYS A 17 8.43 11.55 16.05
N GLU A 18 7.25 11.45 15.45
CA GLU A 18 6.04 12.09 15.96
C GLU A 18 4.96 11.04 16.30
N GLY A 19 5.33 10.05 17.10
CA GLY A 19 4.38 9.11 17.68
C GLY A 19 3.60 9.76 18.81
N GLU A 20 2.38 10.23 18.52
CA GLU A 20 1.37 10.42 19.56
C GLU A 20 1.24 9.10 20.34
N SER A 21 1.40 9.15 21.66
CA SER A 21 1.28 7.94 22.48
C SER A 21 -0.17 7.45 22.45
N LEU A 22 -0.39 6.29 21.87
CA LEU A 22 -1.70 5.66 21.81
C LEU A 22 -2.20 5.33 23.23
N THR A 23 -3.49 5.52 23.45
CA THR A 23 -4.16 5.01 24.65
C THR A 23 -4.25 3.49 24.61
N ALA A 24 -4.38 2.84 25.77
CA ALA A 24 -4.49 1.37 25.86
C ALA A 24 -5.67 0.79 25.05
N ASP A 25 -6.73 1.57 24.84
CA ASP A 25 -7.87 1.15 24.02
C ASP A 25 -7.57 1.28 22.52
N GLU A 26 -6.85 2.33 22.10
CA GLU A 26 -6.38 2.47 20.72
C GLU A 26 -5.38 1.38 20.34
N GLU A 27 -4.47 1.02 21.24
CA GLU A 27 -3.55 -0.11 21.04
C GLU A 27 -4.30 -1.43 20.82
N ARG A 28 -5.37 -1.68 21.60
CA ARG A 28 -6.22 -2.87 21.42
C ARG A 28 -6.94 -2.86 20.09
N ILE A 29 -7.52 -1.73 19.70
CA ILE A 29 -8.21 -1.58 18.40
C ILE A 29 -7.22 -1.83 17.27
N LEU A 30 -6.01 -1.28 17.37
CA LEU A 30 -4.95 -1.47 16.38
C LEU A 30 -4.51 -2.93 16.29
N ALA A 31 -4.36 -3.63 17.41
CA ALA A 31 -4.02 -5.05 17.42
C ALA A 31 -5.10 -5.92 16.75
N ILE A 32 -6.38 -5.61 16.98
CA ILE A 32 -7.50 -6.27 16.30
C ILE A 32 -7.45 -5.98 14.80
N GLU A 33 -7.18 -4.74 14.40
CA GLU A 33 -7.11 -4.38 13.00
C GLU A 33 -5.92 -5.01 12.28
N TYR A 34 -4.77 -5.07 12.95
CA TYR A 34 -3.59 -5.77 12.45
C TYR A 34 -3.90 -7.25 12.20
N TYR A 35 -4.55 -7.91 13.16
CA TYR A 35 -5.00 -9.29 12.98
C TYR A 35 -5.95 -9.42 11.78
N ASN A 36 -6.94 -8.53 11.65
CA ASN A 36 -7.86 -8.53 10.53
C ASN A 36 -7.15 -8.35 9.17
N CYS A 37 -6.14 -7.49 9.11
CA CYS A 37 -5.31 -7.30 7.91
C CYS A 37 -4.48 -8.55 7.62
N SER A 38 -3.90 -9.21 8.63
CA SER A 38 -3.09 -10.42 8.45
C SER A 38 -3.87 -11.60 7.85
N ILE A 39 -5.18 -11.69 8.10
CA ILE A 39 -6.02 -12.77 7.57
C ILE A 39 -6.81 -12.37 6.31
N SER A 40 -6.84 -11.09 5.96
CA SER A 40 -7.63 -10.57 4.84
C SER A 40 -6.83 -9.57 4.03
N PHE A 41 -6.30 -10.05 2.89
CA PHE A 41 -5.57 -9.21 1.96
C PHE A 41 -6.40 -8.02 1.46
N LEU A 42 -7.72 -8.19 1.26
CA LEU A 42 -8.59 -7.07 0.86
C LEU A 42 -8.70 -5.99 1.94
N ARG A 43 -8.70 -6.36 3.22
CA ARG A 43 -8.71 -5.40 4.33
C ARG A 43 -7.39 -4.65 4.40
N PHE A 44 -6.28 -5.37 4.24
CA PHE A 44 -4.94 -4.79 4.11
C PHE A 44 -4.83 -3.81 2.93
N LEU A 45 -5.36 -4.16 1.74
CA LEU A 45 -5.36 -3.27 0.57
C LEU A 45 -6.11 -1.96 0.82
N GLY A 46 -7.10 -1.93 1.73
CA GLY A 46 -7.78 -0.69 2.14
C GLY A 46 -6.86 0.34 2.79
N TYR A 47 -5.72 -0.10 3.33
CA TYR A 47 -4.67 0.76 3.90
C TYR A 47 -3.59 1.15 2.89
N CYS A 48 -3.53 0.47 1.74
CA CYS A 48 -2.57 0.78 0.69
C CYS A 48 -2.90 2.12 0.02
N LYS A 49 -1.88 2.95 -0.15
CA LYS A 49 -1.99 4.26 -0.78
C LYS A 49 -0.97 4.37 -1.91
N LEU A 50 -1.30 5.19 -2.90
CA LEU A 50 -0.43 5.52 -4.01
C LEU A 50 -0.03 6.99 -3.90
N GLU A 51 1.20 7.29 -4.32
CA GLU A 51 1.64 8.66 -4.50
C GLU A 51 1.43 9.04 -5.97
N GLU A 52 0.48 9.95 -6.21
CA GLU A 52 0.25 10.52 -7.53
C GLU A 52 1.20 11.70 -7.74
N PRO A 53 2.01 11.71 -8.82
CA PRO A 53 2.87 12.84 -9.12
C PRO A 53 2.02 14.08 -9.46
N PRO A 54 2.48 15.28 -9.08
CA PRO A 54 1.77 16.52 -9.42
C PRO A 54 1.74 16.73 -10.94
N ASP A 55 0.56 17.05 -11.47
CA ASP A 55 0.36 17.41 -12.88
C ASP A 55 0.75 18.88 -13.09
N PRO A 56 1.74 19.19 -13.95
CA PRO A 56 2.15 20.56 -14.25
C PRO A 56 1.02 21.46 -14.76
N LEU A 57 -0.03 20.88 -15.35
CA LEU A 57 -1.17 21.60 -15.93
C LEU A 57 -2.30 21.84 -14.92
N LYS A 58 -2.24 21.23 -13.73
CA LYS A 58 -3.25 21.37 -12.67
C LYS A 58 -2.59 21.74 -11.34
N PRO A 59 -2.50 23.04 -11.01
CA PRO A 59 -1.97 23.50 -9.73
C PRO A 59 -2.76 22.89 -8.57
N GLY A 60 -2.08 22.21 -7.65
CA GLY A 60 -2.69 21.51 -6.52
C GLY A 60 -3.10 20.05 -6.79
N SER A 61 -2.75 19.50 -7.96
CA SER A 61 -2.86 18.06 -8.24
C SER A 61 -1.67 17.27 -7.67
N GLY A 62 -1.87 15.96 -7.52
CA GLY A 62 -0.90 15.05 -6.92
C GLY A 62 -1.09 14.86 -5.41
N GLY A 63 -0.30 13.95 -4.85
CA GLY A 63 -0.34 13.60 -3.43
C GLY A 63 -0.77 12.17 -3.18
N VAL A 64 -1.07 11.87 -1.92
CA VAL A 64 -1.37 10.51 -1.47
C VAL A 64 -2.84 10.19 -1.73
N ILE A 65 -3.09 9.28 -2.66
CA ILE A 65 -4.43 8.77 -3.00
C ILE A 65 -4.60 7.33 -2.49
N ARG A 66 -5.85 6.89 -2.30
CA ARG A 66 -6.13 5.50 -1.95
C ARG A 66 -6.03 4.61 -3.19
N LEU A 67 -5.58 3.37 -3.01
CA LEU A 67 -5.64 2.38 -4.07
C LEU A 67 -7.10 2.02 -4.37
N GLU A 68 -7.56 2.31 -5.58
CA GLU A 68 -8.90 1.95 -6.02
C GLU A 68 -8.96 0.47 -6.46
N LEU A 69 -9.92 -0.27 -5.88
CA LEU A 69 -10.13 -1.69 -6.16
C LEU A 69 -11.04 -1.89 -7.37
N TRP A 70 -10.52 -1.55 -8.54
CA TRP A 70 -11.19 -1.77 -9.82
C TRP A 70 -11.55 -3.26 -10.03
N PRO A 71 -12.59 -3.58 -10.84
CA PRO A 71 -13.01 -4.96 -11.06
C PRO A 71 -11.88 -5.91 -11.48
N HIS A 72 -10.99 -5.47 -12.39
CA HIS A 72 -9.85 -6.28 -12.83
C HIS A 72 -8.80 -6.49 -11.73
N ILE A 73 -8.65 -5.56 -10.78
CA ILE A 73 -7.79 -5.74 -9.61
C ILE A 73 -8.37 -6.84 -8.72
N LEU A 74 -9.68 -6.86 -8.50
CA LEU A 74 -10.34 -7.90 -7.71
C LEU A 74 -10.22 -9.29 -8.36
N GLU A 75 -10.26 -9.37 -9.69
CA GLU A 75 -9.99 -10.63 -10.42
C GLU A 75 -8.57 -11.14 -10.18
N ILE A 76 -7.57 -10.25 -10.23
CA ILE A 76 -6.19 -10.63 -9.95
C ILE A 76 -6.02 -11.03 -8.47
N VAL A 77 -6.62 -10.29 -7.53
CA VAL A 77 -6.62 -10.64 -6.10
C VAL A 77 -7.20 -12.04 -5.89
N LYS A 78 -8.32 -12.35 -6.53
CA LYS A 78 -8.92 -13.68 -6.44
C LYS A 78 -7.94 -14.76 -6.89
N ALA A 79 -7.27 -14.57 -8.02
CA ALA A 79 -6.28 -15.51 -8.52
C ALA A 79 -5.08 -15.64 -7.57
N LEU A 80 -4.57 -14.53 -7.03
CA LEU A 80 -3.46 -14.51 -6.06
C LEU A 80 -3.77 -15.30 -4.79
N LEU A 81 -5.02 -15.27 -4.32
CA LEU A 81 -5.42 -15.94 -3.10
C LEU A 81 -5.83 -17.42 -3.32
N SER A 82 -6.25 -17.80 -4.52
CA SER A 82 -6.72 -19.18 -4.79
C SER A 82 -5.70 -20.07 -5.48
N GLU A 83 -4.78 -19.50 -6.24
CA GLU A 83 -3.88 -20.26 -7.11
C GLU A 83 -2.41 -20.12 -6.70
N LYS A 84 -1.66 -21.23 -6.81
CA LYS A 84 -0.22 -21.24 -6.54
C LYS A 84 0.63 -20.74 -7.71
N LEU A 85 0.18 -20.99 -8.94
CA LEU A 85 0.90 -20.66 -10.18
C LEU A 85 -0.03 -19.84 -11.07
N ILE A 86 0.36 -18.61 -11.37
CA ILE A 86 -0.50 -17.63 -12.04
C ILE A 86 0.24 -17.06 -13.25
N ILE A 87 -0.45 -17.01 -14.39
CA ILE A 87 0.00 -16.29 -15.58
C ILE A 87 -1.01 -15.17 -15.82
N ILE A 88 -0.56 -13.92 -15.72
CA ILE A 88 -1.42 -12.74 -15.94
C ILE A 88 -1.13 -12.15 -17.32
N LEU A 89 -2.10 -12.30 -18.23
CA LEU A 89 -2.11 -11.61 -19.51
C LEU A 89 -2.80 -10.25 -19.32
N LYS A 90 -2.01 -9.18 -19.24
CA LYS A 90 -2.52 -7.82 -18.97
C LYS A 90 -2.13 -6.82 -20.05
N SER A 91 -2.93 -5.76 -20.16
CA SER A 91 -2.56 -4.53 -20.84
C SER A 91 -1.57 -3.68 -20.01
N ARG A 92 -1.10 -2.57 -20.58
CA ARG A 92 -0.20 -1.62 -19.89
C ARG A 92 -1.00 -0.74 -18.92
N GLN A 93 -0.33 -0.23 -17.90
CA GLN A 93 -0.85 0.81 -16.99
C GLN A 93 -2.15 0.46 -16.22
N ILE A 94 -2.39 -0.82 -15.92
CA ILE A 94 -3.56 -1.24 -15.12
C ILE A 94 -3.30 -1.31 -13.60
N GLY A 95 -2.12 -0.88 -13.14
CA GLY A 95 -1.74 -0.93 -11.72
C GLY A 95 -1.34 -2.31 -11.19
N ALA A 96 -1.08 -3.30 -12.06
CA ALA A 96 -0.74 -4.66 -11.62
C ALA A 96 0.54 -4.75 -10.78
N SER A 97 1.55 -3.92 -11.05
CA SER A 97 2.79 -3.90 -10.26
C SER A 97 2.55 -3.46 -8.82
N TRP A 98 1.68 -2.47 -8.60
CA TRP A 98 1.34 -2.00 -7.25
C TRP A 98 0.64 -3.10 -6.46
N LEU A 99 -0.26 -3.84 -7.10
CA LEU A 99 -0.94 -4.97 -6.47
C LEU A 99 0.05 -6.08 -6.08
N MET A 100 1.01 -6.39 -6.95
CA MET A 100 2.05 -7.38 -6.66
C MET A 100 2.95 -6.95 -5.49
N SER A 101 3.36 -5.68 -5.46
CA SER A 101 4.13 -5.14 -4.33
C SER A 101 3.35 -5.17 -3.02
N ALA A 102 2.05 -4.86 -3.06
CA ALA A 102 1.19 -4.96 -1.88
C ALA A 102 1.04 -6.41 -1.42
N TYR A 103 0.94 -7.37 -2.35
CA TYR A 103 0.83 -8.79 -2.01
C TYR A 103 2.14 -9.38 -1.48
N ASP A 104 3.29 -8.93 -1.98
CA ASP A 104 4.61 -9.34 -1.47
C ASP A 104 4.89 -8.79 -0.06
N LEU A 105 4.32 -7.61 0.26
CA LEU A 105 4.39 -7.01 1.59
C LEU A 105 3.45 -7.69 2.61
N TRP A 106 2.33 -8.24 2.15
CA TRP A 106 1.30 -8.86 2.98
C TRP A 106 1.65 -10.31 3.34
#